data_AF-A0A2M8FVH7-F1
#
_entry.id   AF-A0A2M8FVH7-F1
#
_cell.length_a   1.000
_cell.length_b   1.000
_cell.length_c   1.000
_cell.angle_alpha   90.00
_cell.angle_beta   90.00
_cell.angle_gamma   90.00
#
_symmetry.space_group_name_H-M   'P 1'
#
loop_
_entity.id
_entity.type
_entity.pdbx_description
1 polymer ?
#
loop_
_entity_poly.entity_id
_entity_poly.type
_entity_poly.pdbx_seq_one_letter_code
_entity_poly.pdbx_strand_id
1 'polypeptide(L)' 'MKLNERSYQIALARKGFSSIAVSIEIGIHHTTLSRWVRGWHEVPKNFRSRLAEVLEVNESDLFTETKVKNR' A
#
# COMPACT_ATOMS: atom_id res chain seq x y z
N MET A 1 -10.37 1.69 -2.19
CA MET A 1 -9.35 0.77 -2.76
C MET A 1 -8.51 0.19 -1.64
N LYS A 2 -8.32 -1.12 -1.67
CA LYS A 2 -7.50 -1.83 -0.68
C LYS A 2 -6.11 -2.08 -1.22
N LEU A 3 -5.11 -1.97 -0.35
CA LEU A 3 -3.75 -2.37 -0.65
C LEU A 3 -3.70 -3.90 -0.74
N ASN A 4 -3.11 -4.43 -1.81
CA ASN A 4 -2.88 -5.87 -1.92
C ASN A 4 -1.62 -6.23 -1.13
N GLU A 5 -1.79 -6.95 -0.03
CA GLU A 5 -0.67 -7.37 0.84
C GLU A 5 0.44 -8.08 0.07
N ARG A 6 0.07 -9.01 -0.83
CA ARG A 6 1.05 -9.80 -1.58
C ARG A 6 1.81 -8.94 -2.58
N SER A 7 1.12 -8.10 -3.33
CA SER A 7 1.77 -7.16 -4.27
C SER A 7 2.71 -6.21 -3.53
N TYR A 8 2.28 -5.70 -2.37
CA TYR A 8 3.07 -4.82 -1.53
C TYR A 8 4.35 -5.50 -1.00
N GLN A 9 4.27 -6.74 -0.50
CA GLN A 9 5.45 -7.47 -0.04
C GLN A 9 6.44 -7.77 -1.18
N ILE A 10 5.94 -8.08 -2.38
CA ILE A 10 6.80 -8.29 -3.55
C ILE A 10 7.51 -6.98 -3.94
N ALA A 11 6.80 -5.85 -3.92
CA ALA A 11 7.37 -4.55 -4.22
C ALA A 11 8.45 -4.14 -3.19
N LEU A 12 8.18 -4.37 -1.90
CA LEU A 12 9.18 -4.17 -0.84
C LEU A 12 10.45 -5.01 -1.06
N ALA A 13 10.29 -6.30 -1.35
CA ALA A 13 11.41 -7.21 -1.56
C ALA A 13 12.25 -6.80 -2.78
N ARG A 14 11.60 -6.35 -3.86
CA ARG A 14 12.30 -5.86 -5.07
C ARG A 14 13.08 -4.59 -4.81
N LYS A 15 12.52 -3.66 -4.02
CA LYS A 15 13.21 -2.41 -3.68
C LYS A 15 14.24 -2.57 -2.55
N GLY A 16 14.22 -3.69 -1.84
CA GLY A 16 15.02 -3.88 -0.62
C GLY A 16 14.57 -2.99 0.54
N PHE A 17 13.30 -2.57 0.55
CA PHE A 17 12.74 -1.68 1.57
C PHE A 17 12.12 -2.48 2.71
N SER A 18 12.23 -1.95 3.94
CA SER A 18 11.42 -2.40 5.06
C SER A 18 10.09 -1.63 5.11
N SER A 19 9.06 -2.24 5.69
CA SER A 19 7.77 -1.54 5.90
C SER A 19 7.95 -0.29 6.78
N ILE A 20 8.90 -0.28 7.71
CA ILE A 20 9.20 0.88 8.54
C ILE A 20 9.79 2.00 7.67
N ALA A 21 10.75 1.68 6.79
CA ALA A 21 11.35 2.66 5.89
C ALA A 21 10.30 3.31 4.99
N VAL A 22 9.38 2.53 4.42
CA VAL A 22 8.25 3.07 3.64
C VAL A 22 7.37 4.00 4.47
N SER A 23 7.06 3.64 5.72
CA SER A 23 6.23 4.51 6.57
C SER A 23 6.88 5.87 6.83
N ILE A 24 8.21 5.88 7.03
CA ILE A 24 8.99 7.11 7.23
C ILE A 24 8.99 7.95 5.93
N GLU A 25 9.26 7.33 4.79
CA GLU A 25 9.33 7.99 3.49
C GLU A 25 8.00 8.65 3.08
N ILE A 26 6.89 8.03 3.48
CA ILE A 26 5.53 8.49 3.19
C ILE A 26 5.02 9.48 4.26
N GLY A 27 5.73 9.59 5.39
CA GLY A 27 5.37 10.49 6.48
C GLY A 27 4.16 10.00 7.29
N ILE A 28 4.00 8.69 7.45
CA ILE A 28 2.91 8.09 8.24
C ILE A 28 3.46 7.18 9.34
N HIS A 29 2.65 6.99 10.39
CA HIS A 29 3.01 6.04 11.44
C HIS A 29 2.95 4.58 10.93
N HIS A 30 3.89 3.74 11.37
CA HIS A 30 4.00 2.35 10.92
C HIS A 30 2.71 1.53 11.17
N THR A 31 1.98 1.80 12.24
CA THR A 31 0.70 1.12 12.53
C THR A 31 -0.38 1.46 11.50
N THR A 32 -0.39 2.68 10.98
CA THR A 32 -1.30 3.10 9.90
C THR A 32 -1.01 2.31 8.63
N LEU A 33 0.27 2.16 8.28
CA LEU A 33 0.67 1.35 7.13
C LEU A 33 0.31 -0.13 7.33
N SER A 34 0.57 -0.72 8.50
CA SER A 34 0.15 -2.10 8.79
C SER A 34 -1.36 -2.31 8.65
N ARG A 35 -2.17 -1.35 9.07
CA ARG A 35 -3.63 -1.39 8.91
C ARG A 35 -4.05 -1.40 7.44
N TRP A 36 -3.36 -0.65 6.59
CA TRP A 36 -3.60 -0.66 5.15
C TRP A 36 -3.19 -1.98 4.51
N VAL A 37 -1.99 -2.48 4.82
CA VAL A 37 -1.45 -3.75 4.29
C VAL A 37 -2.37 -4.92 4.63
N ARG A 38 -2.88 -4.98 5.87
CA ARG A 38 -3.84 -6.00 6.31
C ARG A 38 -5.25 -5.82 5.74
N GLY A 39 -5.49 -4.77 4.95
CA GLY A 39 -6.78 -4.45 4.37
C GLY A 39 -7.87 -4.07 5.38
N TRP A 40 -7.48 -3.68 6.60
CA TRP A 40 -8.39 -3.21 7.66
C TRP A 40 -8.97 -1.83 7.33
N HIS A 41 -8.19 -1.00 6.66
CA HIS A 41 -8.61 0.31 6.19
C HIS A 41 -8.25 0.50 4.72
N GLU A 42 -9.05 1.31 4.03
CA GLU A 42 -8.68 1.77 2.70
C GLU A 42 -7.54 2.78 2.75
N VAL A 43 -6.73 2.80 1.70
CA VAL A 43 -5.69 3.81 1.55
C VAL A 43 -6.31 5.09 0.98
N PRO A 44 -6.15 6.25 1.64
CA PRO A 44 -6.63 7.52 1.10
C PRO A 44 -5.94 7.86 -0.22
N LYS A 45 -6.64 8.53 -1.14
CA LYS A 45 -6.17 8.75 -2.52
C LYS A 45 -4.80 9.44 -2.60
N ASN A 46 -4.59 10.44 -1.73
CA ASN A 46 -3.32 11.17 -1.60
C ASN A 46 -2.13 10.29 -1.19
N PHE A 47 -2.34 9.16 -0.53
CA PHE A 47 -1.26 8.23 -0.16
C PHE A 47 -1.06 7.09 -1.17
N ARG A 48 -2.01 6.87 -2.09
CA ARG A 48 -1.90 5.80 -3.10
C ARG A 48 -0.76 6.09 -4.07
N SER A 49 -0.76 7.29 -4.65
CA SER A 49 0.28 7.73 -5.58
C SER A 49 1.64 7.79 -4.90
N ARG A 50 1.71 8.23 -3.64
CA ARG A 50 2.96 8.26 -2.89
C ARG A 50 3.51 6.86 -2.58
N LEU A 51 2.65 5.90 -2.23
CA LEU A 51 3.06 4.49 -2.06
C LEU A 51 3.60 3.90 -3.36
N ALA A 52 2.92 4.15 -4.47
CA ALA A 52 3.33 3.68 -5.79
C ALA A 52 4.68 4.28 -6.23
N GLU A 53 4.86 5.59 -6.04
CA GLU A 53 6.11 6.32 -6.31
C GLU A 53 7.26 5.78 -5.44
N VAL A 54 7.05 5.66 -4.13
CA VAL A 54 8.07 5.15 -3.20
C VAL A 54 8.42 3.70 -3.50
N LEU A 55 7.51 2.89 -4.03
CA LEU A 55 7.80 1.49 -4.37
C LEU A 55 8.20 1.29 -5.83
N GLU A 56 8.21 2.36 -6.64
CA GLU A 56 8.51 2.34 -8.08
C GLU A 56 7.62 1.34 -8.85
N VAL A 57 6.33 1.29 -8.50
CA VAL A 57 5.33 0.42 -9.14
C VAL A 57 4.11 1.22 -9.57
N ASN A 58 3.29 0.68 -10.47
CA ASN A 58 2.02 1.30 -10.82
C ASN A 58 0.99 1.11 -9.69
N GLU A 59 0.13 2.10 -9.50
CA GLU A 59 -0.99 2.01 -8.54
C GLU A 59 -1.89 0.79 -8.82
N SER A 60 -2.14 0.46 -10.09
CA SER A 60 -2.97 -0.68 -10.49
C SER A 60 -2.43 -2.04 -10.06
N ASP A 61 -1.11 -2.17 -9.94
CA ASP A 61 -0.46 -3.42 -9.51
C ASP A 61 -0.51 -3.56 -7.98
N LEU A 62 -0.58 -2.43 -7.28
CA LEU A 62 -0.50 -2.34 -5.83
C LEU A 62 -1.87 -2.36 -5.15
N PHE A 63 -2.90 -1.77 -5.79
CA PHE A 63 -4.23 -1.62 -5.22
C PHE A 63 -5.25 -2.51 -5.95
N THR A 64 -6.11 -3.17 -5.18
CA THR A 64 -7.26 -3.90 -5.73
C THR A 64 -8.54 -3.09 -5.55
N GLU A 65 -9.34 -3.05 -6.61
CA GLU A 65 -10.69 -2.53 -6.52
C GLU A 65 -11.50 -3.40 -5.57
N THR A 66 -12.09 -2.75 -4.57
CA THR A 66 -13.00 -3.42 -3.66
C THR A 66 -14.29 -3.63 -4.43
N LYS A 67 -14.45 -4.81 -5.05
CA LYS A 67 -15.71 -5.20 -5.66
C LYS A 67 -16.77 -5.24 -4.56
N VAL A 68 -17.54 -4.17 -4.44
CA VAL A 68 -18.76 -4.16 -3.64
C VAL A 68 -19.68 -5.18 -4.32
N LYS A 69 -19.85 -6.36 -3.71
CA LYS A 69 -20.92 -7.26 -4.10
C LYS A 69 -22.23 -6.55 -3.76
N ASN A 70 -22.81 -5.86 -4.73
CA ASN A 70 -24.24 -5.52 -4.66
C ASN A 70 -24.99 -6.85 -4.70
N ARG A 71 -25.72 -7.11 -3.62
CA ARG A 71 -26.58 -8.27 -3.44
C ARG A 71 -27.96 -7.97 -3.98
#